data_AF-A0A227JCX1-F1
#
_entry.id   AF-A0A227JCX1-F1
#
_cell.length_a   1.000
_cell.length_b   1.000
_cell.length_c   1.000
_cell.angle_alpha   90.00
_cell.angle_beta   90.00
_cell.angle_gamma   90.00
#
_symmetry.space_group_name_H-M   'P 1'
#
loop_
_entity.id
_entity.type
_entity.pdbx_description
1 polymer ?
#
loop_
_entity_poly.entity_id
_entity_poly.type
_entity_poly.pdbx_seq_one_letter_code
_entity_poly.pdbx_strand_id
1 'polypeptide(L)'
;MDDISTGILFALLACLIVISGYFSGSETGMMSLNRYRLKHLAKSGHKGAKRVEKLLDRPDRLIGLILIGNNLVNILASAIATIIGMRLYGDLGVAIATGALT
;
A
#
# COMPACT_ATOMS: atom_id res chain seq x y z
N MET A 1 -13.23 -23.99 -13.34
CA MET A 1 -12.46 -22.91 -12.70
C MET A 1 -13.26 -21.67 -12.97
N ASP A 2 -14.35 -21.55 -12.20
CA ASP A 2 -15.52 -20.75 -12.53
C ASP A 2 -15.14 -19.31 -12.86
N ASP A 3 -15.79 -18.78 -13.90
CA ASP A 3 -15.55 -17.47 -14.48
C ASP A 3 -15.56 -16.37 -13.42
N ILE A 4 -14.39 -16.08 -12.82
CA ILE A 4 -14.20 -14.88 -12.03
C ILE A 4 -14.48 -13.74 -12.99
N SER A 5 -15.64 -13.10 -12.86
CA SER A 5 -16.05 -12.02 -13.75
C SER A 5 -14.99 -10.93 -13.77
N THR A 6 -14.72 -10.34 -14.95
CA THR A 6 -13.78 -9.23 -15.09
C THR A 6 -14.11 -8.08 -14.14
N GLY A 7 -15.40 -7.89 -13.80
CA GLY A 7 -15.82 -6.93 -12.78
C GLY A 7 -15.27 -7.21 -11.38
N ILE A 8 -15.14 -8.48 -10.99
CA ILE A 8 -14.55 -8.89 -9.70
C ILE A 8 -13.05 -8.59 -9.70
N LEU A 9 -12.36 -8.85 -10.82
CA LEU A 9 -10.93 -8.52 -10.95
C LEU A 9 -10.69 -7.01 -10.83
N PHE A 10 -11.54 -6.18 -11.44
CA PHE A 10 -11.47 -4.73 -11.28
C PHE A 10 -11.76 -4.27 -9.85
N ALA A 11 -12.77 -4.84 -9.19
CA ALA A 11 -13.07 -4.53 -7.78
C ALA A 11 -11.90 -4.92 -6.86
N LEU A 12 -11.28 -6.07 -7.13
CA LEU A 12 -10.10 -6.55 -6.41
C LEU A 12 -8.89 -5.64 -6.65
N LEU A 13 -8.64 -5.22 -7.89
CA LEU A 13 -7.57 -4.28 -8.23
C LEU A 13 -7.77 -2.93 -7.53
N ALA A 14 -8.99 -2.38 -7.55
CA ALA A 14 -9.31 -1.14 -6.85
C ALA A 14 -9.06 -1.27 -5.34
N CYS A 15 -9.44 -2.40 -4.74
CA CYS A 15 -9.15 -2.70 -3.33
C CYS A 15 -7.64 -2.70 -3.06
N LEU A 16 -6.85 -3.37 -3.91
CA LEU A 16 -5.39 -3.41 -3.76
C LEU A 16 -4.74 -2.03 -3.90
N ILE A 17 -5.22 -1.18 -4.81
CA ILE A 17 -4.72 0.20 -4.94
C ILE A 17 -4.97 1.00 -3.65
N VAL A 18 -6.16 0.86 -3.04
CA VAL A 18 -6.46 1.51 -1.74
C VAL A 18 -5.52 1.01 -0.64
N ILE A 19 -5.25 -0.30 -0.61
CA ILE A 19 -4.32 -0.89 0.36
C ILE A 19 -2.89 -0.38 0.12
N SER A 20 -2.43 -0.31 -1.13
CA SER A 20 -1.11 0.23 -1.49
C SER A 20 -0.98 1.69 -1.05
N GLY A 21 -2.01 2.51 -1.32
CA GLY A 21 -2.11 3.89 -0.86
C GLY A 21 -2.05 4.03 0.67
N TYR A 22 -2.64 3.09 1.42
CA TYR A 22 -2.53 3.05 2.88
C TYR A 22 -1.08 2.82 3.36
N PHE A 23 -0.35 1.90 2.74
CA PHE A 23 1.06 1.65 3.08
C PHE A 23 1.95 2.85 2.74
N SER A 24 1.83 3.40 1.52
CA SER A 24 2.58 4.61 1.12
C SER A 24 2.23 5.85 1.94
N GLY A 25 0.96 6.01 2.32
CA GLY A 25 0.51 7.07 3.22
C GLY A 25 1.09 6.91 4.64
N SER A 26 1.19 5.68 5.13
CA SER A 26 1.80 5.38 6.44
C SER A 26 3.30 5.70 6.47
N GLU A 27 4.02 5.41 5.39
CA GLU A 27 5.43 5.78 5.21
C GLU A 27 5.61 7.31 5.26
N THR A 28 4.84 8.03 4.44
CA THR A 28 4.87 9.49 4.37
C THR A 28 4.52 10.13 5.71
N GLY A 29 3.49 9.62 6.40
CA GLY A 29 3.09 10.07 7.73
C GLY A 29 4.18 9.86 8.78
N MET A 30 4.89 8.73 8.70
CA MET A 30 6.00 8.43 9.62
C MET A 30 7.18 9.39 9.45
N MET A 31 7.51 9.74 8.20
CA MET A 31 8.61 10.62 7.83
C MET A 31 8.32 12.10 8.12
N SER A 32 7.06 12.53 7.93
CA SER A 32 6.63 13.93 8.18
C SER A 32 6.37 14.26 9.66
N LEU A 33 6.33 13.25 10.54
CA LEU A 33 6.04 13.41 11.97
C LEU A 33 7.16 14.15 12.72
N ASN A 34 6.84 15.27 13.38
CA ASN A 34 7.76 15.95 14.29
C ASN A 34 7.94 15.15 15.59
N ARG A 35 9.10 14.50 15.73
CA ARG A 35 9.46 13.65 16.89
C ARG A 35 9.42 14.40 18.23
N TYR A 36 9.79 15.69 18.25
CA TYR A 36 9.76 16.49 19.48
C TYR A 36 8.34 16.72 19.97
N ARG A 37 7.45 17.16 19.08
CA ARG A 37 6.03 17.39 19.39
C ARG A 37 5.35 16.08 19.82
N LEU A 38 5.66 14.97 19.16
CA LEU A 38 5.14 13.65 19.51
C LEU A 38 5.54 13.26 20.94
N LYS A 39 6.82 13.41 21.29
CA LYS A 39 7.35 13.09 22.63
C LYS A 39 6.72 13.96 23.72
N HIS A 40 6.49 15.24 23.42
CA HIS A 40 5.76 16.14 24.32
C HIS A 40 4.31 15.66 24.54
N LEU A 41 3.60 15.32 23.47
CA LEU A 41 2.20 14.85 23.55
C LEU A 41 2.07 13.50 24.27
N ALA A 42 3.06 12.62 24.09
CA ALA A 42 3.11 11.34 24.79
C ALA A 42 3.33 11.54 26.30
N LYS A 43 4.23 12.46 26.69
CA LYS A 43 4.43 12.88 28.09
C LYS A 43 3.20 13.53 28.70
N SER A 44 2.43 14.31 27.93
CA SER A 44 1.18 14.93 28.39
C SER A 44 -0.01 13.95 28.47
N GLY A 45 0.22 12.64 28.33
CA GLY A 45 -0.80 11.61 28.56
C GLY A 45 -1.59 11.20 27.31
N HIS A 46 -1.29 11.72 26.13
CA HIS A 46 -2.04 11.39 24.91
C HIS A 46 -1.81 9.92 24.50
N LYS A 47 -2.85 9.08 24.64
CA LYS A 47 -2.77 7.63 24.42
C LYS A 47 -2.26 7.27 23.02
N GLY A 48 -2.73 7.98 21.99
CA GLY A 48 -2.27 7.78 20.61
C GLY A 48 -0.80 8.15 20.42
N ALA A 49 -0.33 9.21 21.08
CA ALA A 49 1.05 9.67 20.94
C ALA A 49 2.02 8.67 21.60
N LYS A 50 1.65 8.09 22.75
CA LYS A 50 2.41 7.03 23.40
C LYS A 50 2.56 5.78 22.52
N ARG A 51 1.51 5.38 21.80
CA ARG A 51 1.56 4.23 20.88
C ARG A 51 2.49 4.52 19.70
N VAL A 52 2.35 5.68 19.08
CA VAL A 52 3.19 6.09 17.95
C VAL A 52 4.64 6.25 18.39
N GLU A 53 4.91 6.87 19.56
CA GLU A 53 6.26 6.95 20.14
C GLU A 53 6.88 5.56 20.32
N LYS A 54 6.13 4.59 20.85
CA LYS A 54 6.61 3.21 21.03
C LYS A 54 6.87 2.49 19.70
N LEU A 55 6.03 2.70 18.68
CA LEU A 55 6.23 2.15 17.34
C LEU A 55 7.49 2.73 16.67
N LEU A 56 7.81 3.99 16.95
CA LEU A 56 8.96 4.71 16.39
C LEU A 56 10.26 4.49 17.16
N ASP A 57 10.26 3.69 18.24
CA ASP A 57 11.47 3.27 18.96
C ASP A 57 12.33 2.32 18.12
N ARG A 58 11.71 1.63 17.15
CA ARG A 58 12.36 0.76 16.15
C ARG A 58 11.88 1.12 14.74
N PRO A 59 12.24 2.32 14.23
CA PRO A 59 11.71 2.83 12.98
C PRO A 59 12.07 1.93 11.79
N ASP A 60 13.26 1.32 11.79
CA ASP A 60 13.72 0.42 10.72
C ASP A 60 12.79 -0.78 10.54
N ARG A 61 12.29 -1.35 11.65
CA ARG A 61 11.34 -2.47 11.60
C ARG A 61 9.98 -2.04 11.06
N LEU A 62 9.52 -0.85 11.44
CA LEU A 62 8.25 -0.31 10.98
C LEU A 62 8.29 0.04 9.49
N ILE A 63 9.36 0.70 9.04
CA ILE A 63 9.61 1.01 7.63
C ILE A 63 9.73 -0.30 6.85
N GLY A 64 10.52 -1.26 7.32
CA GLY A 64 10.65 -2.57 6.68
C GLY A 64 9.31 -3.28 6.50
N LEU A 65 8.45 -3.27 7.52
CA LEU A 65 7.10 -3.85 7.42
C LEU A 65 6.24 -3.13 6.37
N ILE A 66 6.24 -1.80 6.38
CA ILE A 66 5.46 -0.99 5.43
C ILE A 66 5.94 -1.25 3.99
N LEU A 67 7.26 -1.28 3.77
CA LEU A 67 7.83 -1.53 2.46
C LEU A 67 7.54 -2.96 1.96
N ILE A 68 7.65 -3.97 2.83
CA ILE A 68 7.31 -5.36 2.46
C ILE A 68 5.81 -5.45 2.10
N GLY A 69 4.94 -4.86 2.92
CA GLY A 69 3.50 -4.83 2.69
C GLY A 69 3.14 -4.13 1.38
N ASN A 70 3.72 -2.95 1.14
CA ASN A 70 3.50 -2.20 -0.09
C ASN A 70 3.95 -2.99 -1.33
N ASN A 71 5.16 -3.54 -1.30
CA ASN A 71 5.68 -4.34 -2.42
C ASN A 71 4.82 -5.57 -2.69
N LEU A 72 4.37 -6.27 -1.64
CA LEU A 72 3.48 -7.42 -1.80
C LEU A 72 2.17 -7.02 -2.49
N VAL A 73 1.54 -5.94 -2.04
CA VAL A 73 0.27 -5.45 -2.62
C VAL A 73 0.48 -5.02 -4.07
N ASN A 74 1.58 -4.35 -4.38
CA ASN A 74 1.90 -3.93 -5.75
C ASN A 74 2.14 -5.13 -6.66
N ILE A 75 2.86 -6.17 -6.22
CA ILE A 75 3.06 -7.39 -7.00
C ILE A 75 1.71 -8.07 -7.31
N LEU A 76 0.81 -8.16 -6.31
CA LEU A 76 -0.52 -8.71 -6.50
C LEU A 76 -1.37 -7.87 -7.46
N ALA A 77 -1.32 -6.54 -7.32
CA ALA A 77 -2.02 -5.61 -8.20
C ALA A 77 -1.53 -5.74 -9.64
N SER A 78 -0.20 -5.79 -9.86
CA SER A 78 0.40 -6.03 -11.17
C SER A 78 -0.02 -7.37 -11.76
N ALA A 79 -0.04 -8.46 -10.98
CA ALA A 79 -0.48 -9.76 -11.46
C ALA A 79 -1.96 -9.73 -11.92
N ILE A 80 -2.83 -9.10 -11.13
CA ILE A 80 -4.26 -8.95 -11.48
C ILE A 80 -4.45 -8.03 -12.68
N ALA A 81 -3.71 -6.92 -12.75
CA ALA A 81 -3.73 -6.01 -13.90
C ALA A 81 -3.30 -6.73 -15.18
N THR A 82 -2.28 -7.60 -15.12
CA THR A 82 -1.87 -8.45 -16.25
C THR A 82 -2.99 -9.40 -16.66
N ILE A 83 -3.69 -10.05 -15.71
CA ILE A 83 -4.83 -10.94 -16.02
C ILE A 83 -5.98 -10.14 -16.67
N ILE A 84 -6.29 -8.96 -16.16
CA ILE A 84 -7.30 -8.06 -16.72
C ILE A 84 -6.90 -7.63 -18.14
N GLY A 85 -5.63 -7.25 -18.34
CA GLY A 85 -5.09 -6.85 -19.64
C GLY A 85 -5.19 -7.95 -20.68
N MET A 86 -4.78 -9.18 -20.33
CA MET A 86 -4.93 -10.35 -21.19
C MET A 86 -6.39 -10.60 -21.58
N ARG A 87 -7.33 -10.43 -20.65
CA ARG A 87 -8.77 -10.65 -20.89
C ARG A 87 -9.44 -9.57 -21.72
N LEU A 88 -9.03 -8.31 -21.57
CA LEU A 88 -9.68 -7.18 -22.25
C LEU A 88 -9.16 -6.96 -23.67
N TYR A 89 -7.89 -7.29 -23.94
CA TYR A 89 -7.23 -6.82 -25.16
C TYR A 89 -6.39 -7.88 -25.89
N GLY A 90 -6.20 -9.08 -25.35
CA GLY A 90 -5.11 -9.94 -25.84
C GLY A 90 -3.77 -9.18 -25.81
N ASP A 91 -2.97 -9.23 -26.87
CA ASP A 91 -1.64 -8.59 -26.97
C ASP A 91 -1.62 -7.07 -26.69
N LEU A 92 -2.72 -6.35 -26.94
CA LEU A 92 -2.79 -4.89 -26.73
C LEU A 92 -2.90 -4.49 -25.24
N GLY A 93 -3.33 -5.40 -24.36
CA GLY A 93 -3.55 -5.12 -22.94
C GLY A 93 -2.26 -5.14 -22.15
N VAL A 94 -1.31 -5.97 -22.60
CA VAL A 94 0.06 -6.02 -22.07
C VAL A 94 0.76 -4.68 -22.32
N ALA A 95 0.56 -4.07 -23.50
CA ALA A 95 1.16 -2.78 -23.83
C ALA A 95 0.60 -1.62 -22.98
N ILE A 96 -0.71 -1.55 -22.77
CA ILE A 96 -1.34 -0.50 -21.95
C ILE A 96 -1.01 -0.68 -20.46
N ALA A 97 -1.01 -1.91 -19.95
CA ALA A 97 -0.66 -2.19 -18.56
C ALA A 97 0.81 -1.84 -18.26
N THR A 98 1.73 -2.11 -19.19
CA THR A 98 3.15 -1.76 -19.06
C THR A 98 3.37 -0.24 -19.06
N GLY A 99 2.66 0.49 -19.94
CA GLY A 99 2.76 1.95 -20.04
C GLY A 99 2.09 2.72 -18.90
N ALA A 100 1.11 2.12 -18.21
CA ALA A 100 0.45 2.75 -17.06
C ALA A 100 1.14 2.46 -15.71
N LEU A 101 1.94 1.38 -15.63
CA LEU A 101 2.61 0.94 -14.41
C LEU A 101 4.06 1.47 -14.28
N THR A 102 4.66 1.93 -15.39
CA THR A 102 5.97 2.60 -15.42
C THR A 102 5.78 4.10 -15.27
#